data_AF-A0A6L5QI25-F1
#
_entry.id   AF-A0A6L5QI25-F1
#
_cell.length_a   1.000
_cell.length_b   1.000
_cell.length_c   1.000
_cell.angle_alpha   90.00
_cell.angle_beta   90.00
_cell.angle_gamma   90.00
#
_symmetry.space_group_name_H-M   'P 1'
#
loop_
_entity.id
_entity.type
_entity.pdbx_description
1 polymer ?
#
loop_
_entity_poly.entity_id
_entity_poly.type
_entity_poly.pdbx_seq_one_letter_code
_entity_poly.pdbx_strand_id
1 'polypeptide(L)'
;MKSSELEIAKIRDGGDRFRQKVDLAKYVIACATGLGALWLIFEGLAKIVARQDADGISALAKVIEAVHIGSILGYIFGAGAAIAWRKERLSKKRAIREKSRYQKMVEGGDKNRSSSGLNESGDDPEEE
;
A
#
# COMPACT_ATOMS: atom_id res chain seq x y z
N MET A 1 14.84 23.47 18.36
CA MET A 1 14.91 23.62 16.88
C MET A 1 14.27 24.94 16.51
N LYS A 2 14.89 25.74 15.64
CA LYS A 2 14.34 27.06 15.26
C LYS A 2 13.09 26.87 14.40
N SER A 3 12.09 27.73 14.56
CA SER A 3 10.78 27.66 13.86
C SER A 3 10.90 27.43 12.35
N SER A 4 11.93 28.00 11.73
CA SER A 4 12.25 27.84 10.31
C SER A 4 12.69 26.42 9.91
N GLU A 5 13.40 25.69 10.78
CA GLU A 5 13.79 24.29 10.52
C GLU A 5 12.59 23.35 10.57
N LEU A 6 11.61 23.66 11.45
CA LEU A 6 10.35 22.92 11.57
C LEU A 6 9.45 23.10 10.34
N GLU A 7 9.38 24.31 9.78
CA GLU A 7 8.62 24.58 8.56
C GLU A 7 9.24 23.88 7.33
N ILE A 8 10.57 23.91 7.21
CA ILE A 8 11.29 23.20 6.14
C ILE A 8 11.08 21.69 6.28
N ALA A 9 11.13 21.14 7.49
CA ALA A 9 10.86 19.74 7.74
C ALA A 9 9.42 19.34 7.36
N LYS A 10 8.41 20.15 7.72
CA LYS A 10 7.00 19.91 7.36
C LYS A 10 6.76 19.93 5.85
N ILE A 11 7.39 20.87 5.13
CA ILE A 11 7.28 20.96 3.67
C ILE A 11 7.93 19.73 3.00
N ARG A 12 9.09 19.30 3.49
CA ARG A 12 9.79 18.12 2.98
C ARG A 12 8.99 16.84 3.22
N ASP A 13 8.43 16.69 4.42
CA ASP A 13 7.60 15.54 4.79
C ASP A 13 6.26 15.51 4.01
N GLY A 14 5.69 16.68 3.70
CA GLY A 14 4.55 16.81 2.80
C GLY A 14 4.88 16.39 1.35
N GLY A 15 6.07 16.76 0.86
CA GLY A 15 6.58 16.37 -0.45
C GLY A 15 6.78 14.86 -0.59
N ASP A 16 7.35 14.22 0.43
CA ASP A 16 7.59 12.78 0.44
C ASP A 16 6.29 11.98 0.46
N ARG A 17 5.29 12.41 1.24
CA ARG A 17 3.94 11.81 1.24
C ARG A 17 3.23 11.96 -0.10
N PHE A 18 3.39 13.11 -0.78
CA PHE A 18 2.83 13.32 -2.12
C PHE A 18 3.49 12.41 -3.14
N ARG A 19 4.82 12.31 -3.12
CA ARG A 19 5.60 11.44 -4.00
C ARG A 19 5.20 9.98 -3.84
N GLN A 20 5.05 9.50 -2.60
CA GLN A 20 4.57 8.13 -2.33
C GLN A 20 3.16 7.88 -2.89
N LYS A 21 2.25 8.86 -2.81
CA LYS A 21 0.90 8.73 -3.40
C LYS A 21 0.94 8.69 -4.92
N VAL A 22 1.76 9.53 -5.55
CA VAL A 22 1.93 9.57 -7.01
C VAL A 22 2.55 8.26 -7.50
N ASP A 23 3.56 7.75 -6.81
CA ASP A 23 4.20 6.48 -7.17
C ASP A 23 3.22 5.31 -7.01
N LEU A 24 2.44 5.26 -5.94
CA LEU A 24 1.36 4.28 -5.79
C LEU A 24 0.35 4.37 -6.95
N ALA A 25 -0.08 5.59 -7.32
CA ALA A 25 -1.02 5.79 -8.42
C ALA A 25 -0.45 5.32 -9.77
N LYS A 26 0.83 5.58 -10.04
CA LYS A 26 1.53 5.06 -11.23
C LYS A 26 1.51 3.54 -11.28
N TYR A 27 1.80 2.87 -10.15
CA TYR A 27 1.75 1.41 -10.09
C TYR A 27 0.34 0.86 -10.30
N VAL A 28 -0.70 1.52 -9.75
CA VAL A 28 -2.09 1.13 -9.96
C VAL A 28 -2.49 1.29 -11.42
N ILE A 29 -2.12 2.40 -12.07
CA ILE A 29 -2.39 2.62 -13.50
C ILE A 29 -1.65 1.58 -14.34
N ALA A 30 -0.36 1.32 -14.07
CA ALA A 30 0.40 0.31 -14.79
C ALA A 30 -0.21 -1.09 -14.64
N CYS A 31 -0.66 -1.46 -13.43
CA CYS A 31 -1.39 -2.71 -13.20
C CYS A 31 -2.73 -2.75 -13.95
N ALA A 32 -3.50 -1.66 -13.93
CA ALA A 32 -4.78 -1.58 -14.63
C ALA A 32 -4.61 -1.66 -16.15
N THR A 33 -3.60 -0.98 -16.72
CA THR A 33 -3.24 -1.07 -18.13
C THR A 33 -2.79 -2.48 -18.49
N GLY A 34 -1.96 -3.11 -17.66
CA GLY A 34 -1.53 -4.49 -17.86
C GLY A 34 -2.71 -5.46 -17.85
N LEU A 35 -3.62 -5.35 -16.87
CA LEU A 35 -4.83 -6.17 -16.77
C LEU A 35 -5.79 -5.91 -17.93
N GLY A 36 -5.96 -4.66 -18.36
CA GLY A 36 -6.81 -4.29 -19.50
C GLY A 36 -6.28 -4.85 -20.82
N ALA A 37 -4.96 -4.78 -21.04
CA ALA A 37 -4.31 -5.41 -22.18
C ALA A 37 -4.49 -6.94 -22.17
N LEU A 38 -4.32 -7.56 -21.00
CA LEU A 38 -4.55 -8.99 -20.79
C LEU A 38 -5.98 -9.40 -21.12
N TRP A 39 -6.96 -8.60 -20.68
CA TRP A 39 -8.37 -8.85 -20.93
C TRP A 39 -8.71 -8.74 -22.42
N LEU A 40 -8.22 -7.70 -23.11
CA LEU A 40 -8.38 -7.56 -24.56
C LEU A 40 -7.78 -8.74 -25.34
N ILE A 41 -6.61 -9.21 -24.91
CA ILE A 41 -5.98 -10.41 -25.46
C ILE A 41 -6.89 -11.62 -25.27
N PHE A 42 -7.41 -11.86 -24.06
CA PHE A 42 -8.29 -12.99 -23.79
C PHE A 42 -9.62 -12.91 -24.55
N GLU A 43 -10.21 -11.72 -24.69
CA GLU A 43 -11.44 -11.55 -25.47
C GLU A 43 -11.20 -11.79 -26.97
N GLY A 44 -10.09 -11.30 -27.52
CA GLY A 44 -9.68 -11.59 -28.90
C GLY A 44 -9.42 -13.08 -29.11
N LEU A 45 -8.75 -13.72 -28.17
CA LEU A 45 -8.43 -15.15 -28.21
C LEU A 45 -9.68 -16.03 -28.04
N ALA A 46 -10.65 -15.66 -27.20
CA ALA A 46 -11.90 -16.40 -27.06
C ALA A 46 -12.64 -16.55 -28.40
N LYS A 47 -12.61 -15.50 -29.24
CA LYS A 47 -13.19 -15.52 -30.60
C LYS A 47 -12.43 -16.45 -31.55
N ILE A 48 -11.12 -16.60 -31.37
CA ILE A 48 -10.26 -17.49 -32.16
C ILE A 48 -10.45 -18.95 -31.73
N VAL A 49 -10.45 -19.22 -30.42
CA VAL A 49 -10.68 -20.56 -29.86
C VAL A 49 -12.07 -21.08 -30.22
N ALA A 50 -13.08 -20.22 -30.27
CA ALA A 50 -14.43 -20.58 -30.73
C ALA A 50 -14.46 -21.11 -32.18
N ARG A 51 -13.46 -20.78 -33.01
CA ARG A 51 -13.31 -21.31 -34.37
C ARG A 51 -12.56 -22.65 -34.45
N GLN A 52 -11.99 -23.13 -33.34
CA GLN A 52 -11.22 -24.39 -33.26
C GLN A 52 -10.09 -24.54 -34.30
N ASP A 53 -9.47 -23.43 -34.70
CA ASP A 53 -8.36 -23.45 -35.65
C ASP A 53 -7.04 -23.81 -34.95
N ALA A 54 -6.29 -24.78 -35.50
CA ALA A 54 -5.04 -25.26 -34.92
C ALA A 54 -3.96 -24.16 -34.81
N ASP A 55 -3.91 -23.26 -35.79
CA ASP A 55 -3.03 -22.08 -35.78
C ASP A 55 -3.38 -21.10 -34.65
N GLY A 56 -4.66 -20.99 -34.32
CA GLY A 56 -5.14 -20.15 -33.23
C GLY A 56 -4.66 -20.63 -31.86
N ILE A 57 -4.58 -21.95 -31.66
CA ILE A 57 -4.09 -22.55 -30.41
C ILE A 57 -2.57 -22.37 -30.28
N SER A 58 -1.82 -22.49 -31.38
CA SER A 58 -0.36 -22.27 -31.39
C SER A 58 0.00 -20.80 -31.13
N ALA A 59 -0.75 -19.86 -31.71
CA ALA A 59 -0.60 -18.43 -31.42
C ALA A 59 -0.90 -18.09 -29.94
N LEU A 60 -1.91 -18.76 -29.36
CA LEU A 60 -2.31 -18.58 -27.95
C LEU A 60 -1.20 -18.98 -26.98
N ALA A 61 -0.49 -20.07 -27.25
CA ALA A 61 0.65 -20.50 -26.44
C ALA A 61 1.78 -19.46 -26.40
N LYS A 62 2.11 -18.86 -27.54
CA LYS A 62 3.16 -17.81 -27.63
C LYS A 62 2.80 -16.55 -26.86
N VAL A 63 1.51 -16.16 -26.88
CA VAL A 63 1.03 -14.99 -26.14
C VAL A 63 1.06 -15.25 -24.64
N ILE A 64 0.67 -16.45 -24.18
CA ILE A 64 0.76 -16.84 -22.77
C ILE A 64 2.22 -16.83 -22.27
N GLU A 65 3.15 -17.32 -23.08
CA GLU A 65 4.60 -17.24 -22.79
C GLU A 65 5.09 -15.79 -22.70
N ALA A 66 4.70 -14.94 -23.67
CA ALA A 66 5.16 -13.55 -23.72
C ALA A 66 4.56 -12.67 -22.61
N VAL A 67 3.35 -12.98 -22.14
CA VAL A 67 2.62 -12.19 -21.14
C VAL A 67 3.18 -12.37 -19.72
N HIS A 68 4.11 -13.32 -19.50
CA HIS A 68 4.74 -13.57 -18.20
C HIS A 68 3.72 -13.52 -17.04
N ILE A 69 2.67 -14.35 -17.12
CA ILE A 69 1.53 -14.35 -16.20
C ILE A 69 1.97 -14.38 -14.73
N GLY A 70 3.08 -15.05 -14.42
CA GLY A 70 3.67 -15.08 -13.08
C GLY A 70 3.99 -13.69 -12.52
N SER A 71 4.48 -12.77 -13.34
CA SER A 71 4.76 -11.38 -12.96
C SER A 71 3.48 -10.63 -12.59
N ILE A 72 2.41 -10.85 -13.35
CA ILE A 72 1.10 -10.19 -13.15
C ILE A 72 0.44 -10.69 -11.87
N LEU A 73 0.47 -12.01 -11.64
CA LEU A 73 0.03 -12.59 -10.37
C LEU A 73 0.85 -12.06 -9.19
N GLY A 74 2.16 -11.88 -9.38
CA GLY A 74 3.05 -11.25 -8.40
C GLY A 74 2.62 -9.82 -8.04
N TYR A 75 2.27 -9.00 -9.02
CA TYR A 75 1.76 -7.64 -8.77
C TYR A 75 0.42 -7.64 -8.02
N ILE A 76 -0.50 -8.54 -8.38
CA ILE A 76 -1.80 -8.66 -7.69
C ILE A 76 -1.58 -9.07 -6.22
N PHE A 77 -0.76 -10.09 -5.97
CA PHE A 77 -0.42 -10.52 -4.62
C PHE A 77 0.30 -9.43 -3.82
N GLY A 78 1.27 -8.75 -4.43
CA GLY A 78 1.98 -7.64 -3.81
C GLY A 78 1.05 -6.48 -3.43
N ALA A 79 0.14 -6.11 -4.32
CA ALA A 79 -0.88 -5.09 -4.04
C ALA A 79 -1.82 -5.52 -2.90
N GLY A 80 -2.28 -6.77 -2.92
CA GLY A 80 -3.11 -7.34 -1.85
C GLY A 80 -2.40 -7.34 -0.49
N ALA A 81 -1.15 -7.80 -0.44
CA ALA A 81 -0.33 -7.81 0.76
C ALA A 81 -0.07 -6.39 1.30
N ALA A 82 0.22 -5.42 0.42
CA ALA A 82 0.41 -4.03 0.82
C ALA A 82 -0.85 -3.41 1.44
N ILE A 83 -2.03 -3.69 0.88
CA ILE A 83 -3.32 -3.24 1.42
C ILE A 83 -3.58 -3.88 2.79
N ALA A 84 -3.35 -5.19 2.90
CA ALA A 84 -3.51 -5.93 4.16
C ALA A 84 -2.59 -5.36 5.26
N TRP A 85 -1.31 -5.17 4.95
CA TRP A 85 -0.33 -4.57 5.86
C TRP A 85 -0.75 -3.15 6.30
N ARG A 86 -1.24 -2.33 5.37
CA ARG A 86 -1.70 -0.98 5.71
C ARG A 86 -2.90 -1.00 6.66
N LYS A 87 -3.87 -1.88 6.44
CA LYS A 87 -5.02 -2.07 7.35
C LYS A 87 -4.57 -2.55 8.73
N GLU A 88 -3.65 -3.50 8.77
CA GLU A 88 -3.07 -4.01 10.01
C GLU A 88 -2.37 -2.87 10.79
N ARG A 89 -1.58 -2.05 10.10
CA ARG A 89 -0.87 -0.95 10.75
C ARG A 89 -1.81 0.12 11.31
N LEU A 90 -2.88 0.45 10.59
CA LEU A 90 -3.91 1.37 11.09
C LEU A 90 -4.61 0.81 12.33
N SER A 91 -4.92 -0.49 12.33
CA SER A 91 -5.57 -1.16 13.47
C SER A 91 -4.66 -1.19 14.69
N LYS A 92 -3.37 -1.48 14.51
CA LYS A 92 -2.35 -1.43 15.56
C LYS A 92 -2.20 -0.01 16.14
N LYS A 93 -2.19 1.03 15.29
CA LYS A 93 -2.15 2.42 15.78
C LYS A 93 -3.37 2.79 16.62
N ARG A 94 -4.57 2.31 16.26
CA ARG A 94 -5.78 2.51 17.08
C ARG A 94 -5.68 1.84 18.44
N ALA A 95 -5.20 0.60 18.48
CA ALA A 95 -5.01 -0.13 19.74
C ALA A 95 -3.99 0.55 20.66
N ILE A 96 -2.89 1.07 20.10
CA ILE A 96 -1.89 1.84 20.86
C ILE A 96 -2.52 3.13 21.43
N ARG A 97 -3.33 3.84 20.63
CA ARG A 97 -4.03 5.06 21.06
C ARG A 97 -5.00 4.80 22.22
N GLU A 98 -5.81 3.75 22.11
CA GLU A 98 -6.71 3.38 23.20
C GLU A 98 -5.94 2.97 24.46
N LYS A 99 -4.89 2.13 24.31
CA LYS A 99 -4.03 1.75 25.43
C LYS A 99 -3.41 2.97 26.10
N SER A 100 -2.84 3.90 25.33
CA SER A 100 -2.22 5.12 25.86
C SER A 100 -3.25 5.99 26.60
N ARG A 101 -4.48 6.12 26.07
CA ARG A 101 -5.56 6.86 26.73
C ARG A 101 -5.93 6.26 28.08
N TYR A 102 -6.12 4.94 28.18
CA TYR A 102 -6.42 4.28 29.45
C TYR A 102 -5.24 4.33 30.42
N GLN A 103 -4.01 4.17 29.93
CA GLN A 103 -2.81 4.29 30.74
C GLN A 103 -2.67 5.69 31.35
N LYS A 104 -2.93 6.75 30.57
CA LYS A 104 -2.96 8.14 31.09
C LYS A 104 -4.04 8.36 32.14
N MET A 105 -5.21 7.74 31.99
CA MET A 105 -6.28 7.84 33.00
C MET A 105 -5.90 7.17 34.33
N VAL A 106 -5.21 6.03 34.28
CA VAL A 106 -4.79 5.26 35.47
C VAL A 106 -3.54 5.87 36.13
N GLU A 107 -2.54 6.24 35.33
CA GLU A 107 -1.26 6.76 35.82
C GLU A 107 -1.28 8.28 36.07
N GLY A 108 -2.36 8.99 35.75
CA GLY A 108 -2.44 10.45 35.85
C GLY A 108 -2.25 11.02 37.27
N GLY A 109 -2.41 10.18 38.30
CA GLY A 109 -2.17 10.53 39.70
C GLY A 109 -0.96 9.85 40.35
N ASP A 110 -0.18 9.05 39.60
CA ASP A 110 0.94 8.28 40.14
C ASP A 110 2.26 9.04 40.04
N LYS A 111 2.95 9.21 41.17
CA LYS A 111 4.25 9.89 41.28
C LYS A 111 5.37 9.12 40.57
N ASN A 112 5.20 7.82 40.35
CA ASN A 112 6.15 6.95 39.64
C ASN A 112 5.59 6.44 38.30
N ARG A 113 4.98 7.34 37.52
CA ARG A 113 4.44 7.07 36.18
C ARG A 113 5.48 6.37 35.28
N SER A 114 5.10 5.22 34.71
CA SER A 114 5.97 4.39 33.86
C SER A 114 5.88 4.70 32.36
N SER A 115 4.94 5.54 31.94
CA SER A 115 4.71 5.83 30.53
C SER A 115 5.83 6.67 29.90
N SER A 116 6.20 6.30 28.67
CA SER A 116 7.44 6.70 27.99
C SER A 116 7.49 8.13 27.44
N GLY A 117 6.67 9.06 27.93
CA GLY A 117 6.66 10.45 27.43
C GLY A 117 6.34 10.61 25.93
N LEU A 118 5.76 9.59 25.30
CA LEU A 118 5.38 9.60 23.88
C LEU A 118 3.93 10.04 23.71
N ASN A 119 3.62 10.63 22.55
CA ASN A 119 2.29 11.00 22.11
C ASN A 119 1.34 9.79 22.09
N GLU A 120 0.02 10.02 22.01
CA GLU A 120 -0.97 8.94 22.08
C GLU A 120 -0.80 7.86 21.00
N SER A 121 -0.09 8.15 19.91
CA SER A 121 0.16 7.19 18.84
C SER A 121 1.46 6.41 19.03
N GLY A 122 2.29 6.76 20.03
CA GLY A 122 3.56 6.13 20.36
C GLY A 122 4.67 6.40 19.34
N ASP A 123 4.49 7.40 18.46
CA ASP A 123 5.39 7.65 17.34
C ASP A 123 6.40 8.79 17.65
N ASP A 124 6.01 9.79 18.45
CA ASP A 124 6.83 10.99 18.76
C ASP A 124 6.76 11.33 20.26
N PRO A 125 7.73 12.07 20.84
CA PRO A 125 7.60 12.62 22.19
C PRO A 125 6.39 13.59 22.31
N GLU A 126 5.81 13.70 23.51
CA GLU A 126 4.80 14.73 23.79
C GLU A 126 5.46 16.13 23.67
N GLU A 127 4.90 17.01 22.83
CA GLU A 127 5.30 18.43 22.77
C GLU A 127 4.87 19.08 24.10
N GLU A 128 5.84 19.60 24.87
CA GLU A 128 5.61 20.41 26.08
C GLU A 128 4.86 21.72 25.78
#